data_AF-A0A1L6JBH7-F1
#
_entry.id   AF-A0A1L6JBH7-F1
#
_cell.length_a   1.000
_cell.length_b   1.000
_cell.length_c   1.000
_cell.angle_alpha   90.00
_cell.angle_beta   90.00
_cell.angle_gamma   90.00
#
_symmetry.space_group_name_H-M   'P 1'
#
loop_
_entity.id
_entity.type
_entity.pdbx_description
1 polymer ?
#
loop_
_entity_poly.entity_id
_entity_poly.type
_entity_poly.pdbx_seq_one_letter_code
_entity_poly.pdbx_strand_id
1 'polypeptide(L)'
;MTGGFDLRRDEVGAFINLKAFADHMPFWKAGAILPKYQEIRRSAPHLFHSGDPSAARPIFITHRWDDRGHPDPTGWQLRALLNLGRHYNYQNPDICFWYDYMSLPQKRRTAADRKLFQRGLSNIRRTVGRCANISLISRTGSSHEDDLAAMLERGWILFELYIARRNMKASLPVFERSGGTLEHGRMNYYGWDDIVPELSTMVAPDSREAIHQWFLSKGITCTNGSDLAYLAALLQEELSRYDSDLPPPGIEFDQPVDFSAGQIARYAFVNGSNLSHRFPNLFIEDLTFYQTGSGEARWRGVARKRPAVPALDLWLAVAQDEAKARMVAAATGRSPMYPGLHFAFRKAATGGLEMLVTLTP
;
A
#
# COMPACT_ATOMS: atom_id res chain seq x y z
N MET A 1 19.90 9.59 4.45
CA MET A 1 19.73 10.25 5.76
C MET A 1 18.84 9.39 6.63
N THR A 2 19.43 8.59 7.53
CA THR A 2 18.72 7.83 8.58
C THR A 2 18.56 8.73 9.79
N GLY A 3 17.69 9.73 9.70
CA GLY A 3 17.17 10.38 10.89
C GLY A 3 16.35 9.33 11.65
N GLY A 4 16.74 9.02 12.89
CA GLY A 4 15.96 8.16 13.77
C GLY A 4 14.60 8.80 14.01
N PHE A 5 13.59 8.34 13.28
CA PHE A 5 12.20 8.73 13.48
C PHE A 5 11.52 7.68 14.34
N ASP A 6 11.11 8.13 15.53
CA ASP A 6 10.47 7.39 16.60
C ASP A 6 8.94 7.39 16.41
N LEU A 7 8.25 6.28 16.72
CA LEU A 7 6.79 6.13 16.71
C LEU A 7 6.14 6.89 17.88
N ARG A 8 6.42 8.18 17.99
CA ARG A 8 6.01 9.03 19.11
C ARG A 8 4.49 9.16 19.20
N ARG A 9 3.97 8.99 20.40
CA ARG A 9 2.53 8.93 20.68
C ARG A 9 1.75 10.18 20.25
N ASP A 10 2.37 11.35 20.30
CA ASP A 10 1.77 12.63 19.92
C ASP A 10 1.74 12.87 18.40
N GLU A 11 2.43 12.02 17.62
CA GLU A 11 2.45 12.04 16.16
C GLU A 11 1.55 10.97 15.54
N VAL A 12 1.58 9.75 16.09
CA VAL A 12 0.93 8.57 15.49
C VAL A 12 -0.26 8.04 16.28
N GLY A 13 -0.53 8.58 17.47
CA GLY A 13 -1.53 8.04 18.39
C GLY A 13 -0.96 6.98 19.34
N ALA A 14 -1.84 6.25 20.02
CA ALA A 14 -1.42 5.28 21.02
C ALA A 14 -1.26 3.88 20.44
N PHE A 15 -0.16 3.21 20.80
CA PHE A 15 -0.08 1.75 20.68
C PHE A 15 -0.73 1.11 21.90
N ILE A 16 -1.32 -0.06 21.71
CA ILE A 16 -1.95 -0.88 22.75
C ILE A 16 -0.96 -1.99 23.13
N ASN A 17 -0.69 -2.16 24.42
CA ASN A 17 0.13 -3.28 24.89
C ASN A 17 -0.66 -4.59 24.72
N LEU A 18 -0.13 -5.53 23.95
CA LEU A 18 -0.85 -6.75 23.58
C LEU A 18 -1.14 -7.64 24.79
N LYS A 19 -0.19 -7.75 25.73
CA LYS A 19 -0.35 -8.54 26.96
C LYS A 19 -1.44 -7.93 27.86
N ALA A 20 -1.34 -6.63 28.14
CA ALA A 20 -2.32 -5.93 28.95
C ALA A 20 -3.73 -6.03 28.33
N PHE A 21 -3.82 -5.93 27.00
CA PHE A 21 -5.07 -6.11 26.26
C PHE A 21 -5.65 -7.51 26.43
N ALA A 22 -4.83 -8.55 26.25
CA ALA A 22 -5.25 -9.94 26.39
C ALA A 22 -5.67 -10.31 27.83
N ASP A 23 -5.02 -9.71 28.83
CA ASP A 23 -5.32 -9.94 30.24
C ASP A 23 -6.52 -9.10 30.74
N HIS A 24 -7.07 -8.20 29.90
CA HIS A 24 -8.16 -7.32 30.29
C HIS A 24 -9.51 -8.08 30.31
N MET A 25 -9.86 -8.61 31.48
CA MET A 25 -11.06 -9.44 31.70
C MET A 25 -12.38 -8.93 31.06
N PRO A 26 -12.69 -7.62 31.04
CA PRO A 26 -13.90 -7.13 30.37
C PRO A 26 -14.03 -7.51 28.89
N PHE A 27 -12.92 -7.69 28.17
CA PHE A 27 -12.94 -8.06 26.75
C PHE A 27 -13.30 -9.53 26.50
N TRP A 28 -13.25 -10.38 27.53
CA TRP A 28 -13.63 -11.80 27.44
C TRP A 28 -15.12 -12.04 27.68
N LYS A 29 -15.89 -11.01 28.02
CA LYS A 29 -17.33 -11.14 28.26
C LYS A 29 -18.07 -11.40 26.95
N ALA A 30 -19.12 -12.21 27.01
CA ALA A 30 -20.00 -12.44 25.87
C ALA A 30 -20.58 -11.11 25.37
N GLY A 31 -20.53 -10.90 24.04
CA GLY A 31 -20.99 -9.66 23.40
C GLY A 31 -20.04 -8.48 23.51
N ALA A 32 -18.82 -8.65 24.05
CA ALA A 32 -17.81 -7.61 24.02
C ALA A 32 -17.40 -7.29 22.57
N ILE A 33 -17.16 -6.00 22.32
CA ILE A 33 -16.68 -5.44 21.05
C ILE A 33 -15.49 -4.53 21.32
N LEU A 34 -14.74 -4.17 20.28
CA LEU A 34 -13.59 -3.27 20.42
C LEU A 34 -13.98 -1.93 21.06
N PRO A 35 -13.28 -1.47 22.12
CA PRO A 35 -13.52 -0.14 22.67
C PRO A 35 -12.90 0.92 21.75
N LYS A 36 -13.50 2.11 21.71
CA LYS A 36 -12.84 3.26 21.03
C LYS A 36 -11.73 3.84 21.90
N TYR A 37 -10.78 4.54 21.28
CA TYR A 37 -9.67 5.22 21.95
C TYR A 37 -10.07 5.99 23.23
N GLN A 38 -11.16 6.76 23.19
CA GLN A 38 -11.60 7.55 24.35
C GLN A 38 -12.11 6.70 25.52
N GLU A 39 -12.67 5.52 25.26
CA GLU A 39 -13.10 4.60 26.31
C GLU A 39 -11.88 3.99 27.00
N ILE A 40 -10.90 3.49 26.23
CA ILE A 40 -9.63 3.01 26.77
C ILE A 40 -8.98 4.09 27.63
N ARG A 41 -8.88 5.33 27.11
CA ARG A 41 -8.29 6.47 27.85
C ARG A 41 -8.97 6.74 29.18
N ARG A 42 -10.29 6.50 29.28
CA ARG A 42 -11.07 6.81 30.48
C ARG A 42 -11.08 5.66 31.48
N SER A 43 -11.31 4.43 31.03
CA SER A 43 -11.59 3.30 31.90
C SER A 43 -10.46 2.28 32.00
N ALA A 44 -9.52 2.28 31.05
CA ALA A 44 -8.43 1.31 31.01
C ALA A 44 -7.13 1.91 30.43
N PRO A 45 -6.62 3.04 30.96
CA PRO A 45 -5.44 3.70 30.38
C PRO A 45 -4.16 2.86 30.46
N HIS A 46 -4.11 1.87 31.37
CA HIS A 46 -3.02 0.89 31.49
C HIS A 46 -2.86 -0.01 30.25
N LEU A 47 -3.87 -0.06 29.37
CA LEU A 47 -3.77 -0.79 28.10
C LEU A 47 -2.89 -0.08 27.07
N PHE A 48 -2.68 1.22 27.21
CA PHE A 48 -1.75 1.93 26.34
C PHE A 48 -0.31 1.53 26.65
N HIS A 49 0.45 1.25 25.60
CA HIS A 49 1.88 1.04 25.72
C HIS A 49 2.56 2.33 26.20
N SER A 50 3.35 2.23 27.27
CA SER A 50 3.99 3.38 27.94
C SER A 50 5.44 3.62 27.52
N GLY A 51 6.08 2.66 26.83
CA GLY A 51 7.46 2.78 26.32
C GLY A 51 7.52 3.33 24.90
N ASP A 52 8.73 3.35 24.34
CA ASP A 52 8.96 3.60 22.92
C ASP A 52 8.46 2.40 22.09
N PRO A 53 7.42 2.55 21.25
CA PRO A 53 6.93 1.46 20.41
C PRO A 53 7.97 0.93 19.41
N SER A 54 9.00 1.72 19.09
CA SER A 54 10.11 1.34 18.21
C SER A 54 11.10 0.41 18.91
N ALA A 55 11.22 0.51 20.24
CA ALA A 55 11.96 -0.43 21.08
C ALA A 55 11.15 -1.69 21.41
N ALA A 56 9.82 -1.61 21.26
CA ALA A 56 8.92 -2.75 21.27
C ALA A 56 8.98 -3.52 19.94
N ARG A 57 8.18 -4.59 19.81
CA ARG A 57 7.85 -5.24 18.54
C ARG A 57 6.48 -4.73 18.08
N PRO A 58 6.40 -3.59 17.34
CA PRO A 58 5.14 -2.97 17.01
C PRO A 58 4.46 -3.69 15.85
N ILE A 59 3.14 -3.87 15.99
CA ILE A 59 2.27 -4.49 14.99
C ILE A 59 1.26 -3.44 14.51
N PHE A 60 1.05 -3.34 13.21
CA PHE A 60 -0.07 -2.60 12.62
C PHE A 60 -1.17 -3.58 12.26
N ILE A 61 -2.39 -3.29 12.69
CA ILE A 61 -3.56 -4.10 12.39
C ILE A 61 -4.34 -3.46 11.23
N THR A 62 -4.16 -4.03 10.04
CA THR A 62 -5.04 -3.72 8.90
C THR A 62 -6.35 -4.44 9.11
N HIS A 63 -7.46 -3.71 9.02
CA HIS A 63 -8.78 -4.25 9.30
C HIS A 63 -9.87 -3.50 8.53
N ARG A 64 -11.04 -4.11 8.47
CA ARG A 64 -12.24 -3.53 7.85
C ARG A 64 -13.11 -2.85 8.89
N TRP A 65 -13.75 -1.76 8.49
CA TRP A 65 -14.95 -1.28 9.17
C TRP A 65 -16.16 -2.11 8.74
N ASP A 66 -16.58 -3.06 9.57
CA ASP A 66 -17.68 -3.96 9.19
C ASP A 66 -19.06 -3.29 9.20
N ASP A 67 -19.21 -2.23 9.99
CA ASP A 67 -20.35 -1.32 9.96
C ASP A 67 -19.89 0.15 9.93
N ARG A 68 -20.76 1.06 9.47
CA ARG A 68 -20.48 2.51 9.42
C ARG A 68 -20.27 3.12 10.81
N GLY A 69 -20.94 2.57 11.83
CA GLY A 69 -20.88 3.05 13.21
C GLY A 69 -19.74 2.43 14.02
N HIS A 70 -19.31 1.22 13.67
CA HIS A 70 -18.34 0.46 14.45
C HIS A 70 -17.54 -0.51 13.57
N PRO A 71 -16.21 -0.62 13.76
CA PRO A 71 -15.44 -1.53 12.94
C PRO A 71 -15.70 -3.01 13.25
N ASP A 72 -16.07 -3.32 14.49
CA ASP A 72 -16.28 -4.69 14.98
C ASP A 72 -17.65 -4.86 15.68
N PRO A 73 -18.78 -4.83 14.95
CA PRO A 73 -20.11 -4.92 15.55
C PRO A 73 -20.42 -6.31 16.12
N THR A 74 -19.72 -7.36 15.69
CA THR A 74 -19.95 -8.76 16.13
C THR A 74 -18.91 -9.25 17.16
N GLY A 75 -17.91 -8.41 17.48
CA GLY A 75 -16.83 -8.74 18.41
C GLY A 75 -15.79 -9.71 17.84
N TRP A 76 -15.83 -10.02 16.55
CA TRP A 76 -14.93 -11.02 15.96
C TRP A 76 -13.50 -10.50 15.85
N GLN A 77 -13.32 -9.21 15.54
CA GLN A 77 -11.99 -8.61 15.46
C GLN A 77 -11.37 -8.53 16.85
N LEU A 78 -12.17 -8.20 17.87
CA LEU A 78 -11.75 -8.31 19.27
C LEU A 78 -11.27 -9.73 19.59
N ARG A 79 -12.06 -10.77 19.26
CA ARG A 79 -11.65 -12.17 19.49
C ARG A 79 -10.35 -12.52 18.77
N ALA A 80 -10.15 -12.06 17.54
CA ALA A 80 -8.91 -12.27 16.79
C ALA A 80 -7.70 -11.63 17.49
N LEU A 81 -7.82 -10.39 18.02
CA LEU A 81 -6.76 -9.74 18.79
C LEU A 81 -6.50 -10.42 20.14
N LEU A 82 -7.53 -10.96 20.79
CA LEU A 82 -7.36 -11.74 22.02
C LEU A 82 -6.64 -13.07 21.74
N ASN A 83 -6.97 -13.75 20.65
CA ASN A 83 -6.26 -14.95 20.19
C ASN A 83 -4.79 -14.64 19.85
N LEU A 84 -4.54 -13.47 19.24
CA LEU A 84 -3.19 -12.97 18.99
C LEU A 84 -2.40 -12.81 20.30
N GLY A 85 -3.02 -12.22 21.32
CA GLY A 85 -2.43 -12.06 22.64
C GLY A 85 -2.13 -13.39 23.32
N ARG A 86 -3.08 -14.34 23.31
CA ARG A 86 -2.85 -15.71 23.82
C ARG A 86 -1.70 -16.41 23.11
N HIS A 87 -1.60 -16.22 21.80
CA HIS A 87 -0.57 -16.86 21.02
C HIS A 87 0.84 -16.33 21.33
N TYR A 88 0.99 -15.01 21.43
CA TYR A 88 2.30 -14.40 21.66
C TYR A 88 2.73 -14.38 23.15
N ASN A 89 1.83 -14.66 24.09
CA ASN A 89 2.13 -14.83 25.51
C ASN A 89 2.59 -16.29 25.74
N TYR A 90 3.86 -16.59 26.03
CA TYR A 90 4.44 -16.59 27.39
C TYR A 90 5.90 -16.04 27.47
N GLN A 91 6.50 -15.50 26.39
CA GLN A 91 7.95 -15.17 26.40
C GLN A 91 8.35 -13.76 25.96
N ASN A 92 7.43 -12.88 25.53
CA ASN A 92 7.82 -11.53 25.07
C ASN A 92 6.82 -10.43 25.49
N PRO A 93 7.08 -9.71 26.60
CA PRO A 93 6.18 -8.67 27.12
C PRO A 93 6.16 -7.38 26.29
N ASP A 94 7.06 -7.24 25.31
CA ASP A 94 7.31 -5.99 24.59
C ASP A 94 6.58 -5.93 23.23
N ILE A 95 5.45 -6.63 23.08
CA ILE A 95 4.63 -6.54 21.86
C ILE A 95 3.51 -5.52 22.07
N CYS A 96 3.39 -4.59 21.13
CA CYS A 96 2.30 -3.64 21.08
C CYS A 96 1.69 -3.60 19.68
N PHE A 97 0.43 -3.17 19.58
CA PHE A 97 -0.25 -3.06 18.31
C PHE A 97 -0.94 -1.70 18.13
N TRP A 98 -1.09 -1.30 16.87
CA TRP A 98 -1.80 -0.11 16.44
C TRP A 98 -3.03 -0.53 15.64
N TYR A 99 -4.20 -0.08 16.09
CA TYR A 99 -5.50 -0.34 15.49
C TYR A 99 -6.25 0.99 15.49
N ASP A 100 -6.55 1.56 14.33
CA ASP A 100 -6.95 2.97 14.18
C ASP A 100 -8.06 3.43 15.15
N TYR A 101 -9.07 2.59 15.40
CA TYR A 101 -10.22 2.84 16.26
C TYR A 101 -9.85 2.98 17.74
N MET A 102 -8.86 2.19 18.16
CA MET A 102 -8.33 2.14 19.52
C MET A 102 -7.12 3.06 19.71
N SER A 103 -6.40 3.37 18.64
CA SER A 103 -5.14 4.10 18.64
C SER A 103 -5.31 5.59 18.38
N LEU A 104 -6.38 5.99 17.68
CA LEU A 104 -6.71 7.39 17.40
C LEU A 104 -8.06 7.80 17.98
N PRO A 105 -8.22 9.08 18.38
CA PRO A 105 -9.50 9.58 18.83
C PRO A 105 -10.62 9.41 17.80
N GLN A 106 -11.78 8.91 18.21
CA GLN A 106 -12.96 8.74 17.36
C GLN A 106 -13.97 9.90 17.51
N LYS A 107 -14.94 10.03 16.61
CA LYS A 107 -15.98 11.08 16.75
C LYS A 107 -16.84 10.81 18.00
N ARG A 108 -17.31 11.82 18.77
CA ARG A 108 -17.03 13.27 18.71
C ARG A 108 -15.66 13.59 19.34
N ARG A 109 -14.86 14.45 18.69
CA ARG A 109 -13.50 14.82 19.11
C ARG A 109 -13.47 16.21 19.75
N THR A 110 -12.66 16.38 20.79
CA THR A 110 -12.22 17.71 21.26
C THR A 110 -11.24 18.35 20.26
N ALA A 111 -10.88 19.62 20.46
CA ALA A 111 -9.88 20.28 19.62
C ALA A 111 -8.50 19.57 19.67
N ALA A 112 -8.09 19.11 20.86
CA ALA A 112 -6.85 18.34 21.04
C ALA A 112 -6.94 16.97 20.36
N ASP A 113 -8.07 16.26 20.54
CA ASP A 113 -8.30 14.96 19.91
C ASP A 113 -8.33 15.09 18.36
N ARG A 114 -8.86 16.20 17.83
CA ARG A 114 -8.85 16.47 16.38
C ARG A 114 -7.42 16.66 15.86
N LYS A 115 -6.57 17.41 16.57
CA LYS A 115 -5.15 17.58 16.19
C LYS A 115 -4.42 16.24 16.20
N LEU A 116 -4.61 15.42 17.24
CA LEU A 116 -4.00 14.10 17.32
C LEU A 116 -4.49 13.17 16.20
N PHE A 117 -5.80 13.13 15.94
CA PHE A 117 -6.36 12.33 14.84
C PHE A 117 -5.79 12.75 13.48
N GLN A 118 -5.70 14.05 13.20
CA GLN A 118 -5.13 14.57 11.96
C GLN A 118 -3.66 14.18 11.80
N ARG A 119 -2.84 14.37 12.85
CA ARG A 119 -1.43 13.95 12.83
C ARG A 119 -1.27 12.46 12.62
N GLY A 120 -2.06 11.64 13.33
CA GLY A 120 -2.04 10.19 13.19
C GLY A 120 -2.36 9.74 11.77
N LEU A 121 -3.40 10.31 11.16
CA LEU A 121 -3.76 10.03 9.78
C LEU A 121 -2.69 10.48 8.79
N SER A 122 -2.12 11.68 8.97
CA SER A 122 -1.03 12.17 8.14
C SER A 122 0.24 11.31 8.23
N ASN A 123 0.44 10.62 9.35
CA ASN A 123 1.58 9.74 9.59
C ASN A 123 1.29 8.26 9.35
N ILE A 124 0.10 7.86 8.88
CA ILE A 124 -0.30 6.45 8.78
C ILE A 124 0.66 5.63 7.93
N ARG A 125 1.14 6.19 6.81
CA ARG A 125 2.19 5.61 5.95
C ARG A 125 3.43 5.19 6.72
N ARG A 126 3.88 6.07 7.62
CA ARG A 126 5.06 5.85 8.46
C ARG A 126 4.78 4.75 9.48
N THR A 127 3.60 4.78 10.13
CA THR A 127 3.21 3.76 11.10
C THR A 127 3.19 2.39 10.43
N VAL A 128 2.49 2.24 9.30
CA VAL A 128 2.42 0.98 8.54
C VAL A 128 3.80 0.51 8.10
N GLY A 129 4.62 1.38 7.53
CA GLY A 129 5.95 1.01 7.02
C GLY A 129 6.98 0.64 8.09
N ARG A 130 6.67 0.82 9.38
CA ARG A 130 7.57 0.53 10.51
C ARG A 130 7.12 -0.63 11.38
N CYS A 131 5.86 -1.04 11.29
CA CYS A 131 5.30 -2.10 12.12
C CYS A 131 5.14 -3.38 11.31
N ALA A 132 5.31 -4.55 11.93
CA ALA A 132 4.83 -5.80 11.34
C ALA A 132 3.32 -5.68 11.00
N ASN A 133 2.84 -6.21 9.88
CA ASN A 133 1.40 -6.14 9.55
C ASN A 133 0.69 -7.46 9.85
N ILE A 134 -0.48 -7.34 10.45
CA ILE A 134 -1.46 -8.41 10.58
C ILE A 134 -2.76 -7.90 9.98
N SER A 135 -3.30 -8.66 9.04
CA SER A 135 -4.49 -8.28 8.29
C SER A 135 -5.68 -9.10 8.80
N LEU A 136 -6.66 -8.45 9.41
CA LEU A 136 -7.90 -9.09 9.84
C LEU A 136 -8.88 -9.13 8.65
N ILE A 137 -9.12 -10.31 8.09
CA ILE A 137 -9.95 -10.53 6.90
C ILE A 137 -11.38 -10.91 7.32
N SER A 138 -12.33 -9.99 7.14
CA SER A 138 -13.75 -10.21 7.42
C SER A 138 -14.38 -11.22 6.48
N ARG A 139 -15.35 -12.00 6.98
CA ARG A 139 -16.13 -12.93 6.15
C ARG A 139 -17.13 -12.16 5.31
N THR A 140 -16.92 -12.13 4.00
CA THR A 140 -17.76 -11.38 3.05
C THR A 140 -18.11 -12.19 1.80
N GLY A 141 -17.31 -13.20 1.45
CA GLY A 141 -17.52 -14.07 0.29
C GLY A 141 -17.78 -15.54 0.66
N SER A 142 -17.47 -16.44 -0.27
CA SER A 142 -17.67 -17.89 -0.10
C SER A 142 -16.40 -18.63 0.31
N SER A 143 -15.23 -18.09 -0.03
CA SER A 143 -13.89 -18.64 0.27
C SER A 143 -12.99 -17.62 1.00
N HIS A 144 -11.78 -18.03 1.39
CA HIS A 144 -10.78 -17.11 1.94
C HIS A 144 -10.26 -16.15 0.86
N GLU A 145 -10.14 -16.63 -0.37
CA GLU A 145 -9.73 -15.84 -1.53
C GLU A 145 -10.76 -14.74 -1.82
N ASP A 146 -12.06 -15.05 -1.74
CA ASP A 146 -13.13 -14.05 -1.91
C ASP A 146 -13.10 -13.03 -0.77
N ASP A 147 -12.91 -13.48 0.48
CA ASP A 147 -12.83 -12.62 1.66
C ASP A 147 -11.65 -11.64 1.54
N LEU A 148 -10.51 -12.10 1.02
CA LEU A 148 -9.34 -11.28 0.75
C LEU A 148 -9.58 -10.30 -0.42
N ALA A 149 -10.17 -10.76 -1.52
CA ALA A 149 -10.49 -9.90 -2.66
C ALA A 149 -11.41 -8.73 -2.24
N ALA A 150 -12.45 -9.01 -1.45
CA ALA A 150 -13.36 -7.99 -0.93
C ALA A 150 -12.68 -6.98 0.03
N MET A 151 -11.60 -7.39 0.70
CA MET A 151 -10.76 -6.46 1.48
C MET A 151 -9.95 -5.53 0.58
N LEU A 152 -9.46 -6.00 -0.56
CA LEU A 152 -8.69 -5.18 -1.52
C LEU A 152 -9.57 -4.18 -2.27
N GLU A 153 -10.89 -4.38 -2.31
CA GLU A 153 -11.86 -3.39 -2.78
C GLU A 153 -12.02 -2.20 -1.82
N ARG A 154 -11.35 -2.20 -0.66
CA ARG A 154 -11.35 -1.09 0.29
C ARG A 154 -10.06 -0.29 0.13
N GLY A 155 -10.18 0.96 -0.32
CA GLY A 155 -9.03 1.79 -0.69
C GLY A 155 -7.99 1.92 0.42
N TRP A 156 -8.40 2.27 1.64
CA TRP A 156 -7.47 2.40 2.78
C TRP A 156 -6.74 1.08 3.10
N ILE A 157 -7.44 -0.05 3.02
CA ILE A 157 -6.86 -1.39 3.26
C ILE A 157 -5.85 -1.72 2.17
N LEU A 158 -6.23 -1.56 0.89
CA LEU A 158 -5.32 -1.77 -0.25
C LEU A 158 -4.05 -0.93 -0.11
N PHE A 159 -4.20 0.35 0.25
CA PHE A 159 -3.09 1.26 0.46
C PHE A 159 -2.18 0.81 1.60
N GLU A 160 -2.74 0.47 2.76
CA GLU A 160 -1.97 -0.02 3.91
C GLU A 160 -1.21 -1.30 3.57
N LEU A 161 -1.85 -2.27 2.92
CA LEU A 161 -1.21 -3.53 2.51
C LEU A 161 -0.10 -3.27 1.49
N TYR A 162 -0.28 -2.32 0.56
CA TYR A 162 0.77 -1.93 -0.39
C TYR A 162 1.99 -1.35 0.32
N ILE A 163 1.80 -0.42 1.26
CA ILE A 163 2.90 0.15 2.05
C ILE A 163 3.58 -0.92 2.90
N ALA A 164 2.79 -1.82 3.46
CA ALA A 164 3.27 -2.93 4.26
C ALA A 164 4.17 -3.86 3.42
N ARG A 165 3.70 -4.29 2.24
CA ARG A 165 4.46 -5.07 1.26
C ARG A 165 5.81 -4.46 0.93
N ARG A 166 5.87 -3.15 0.68
CA ARG A 166 7.12 -2.48 0.29
C ARG A 166 8.19 -2.47 1.38
N ASN A 167 7.79 -2.44 2.64
CA ASN A 167 8.69 -2.19 3.76
C ASN A 167 8.97 -3.44 4.63
N MET A 168 8.29 -4.57 4.37
CA MET A 168 8.33 -5.74 5.26
C MET A 168 8.55 -7.08 4.55
N LYS A 169 8.92 -8.08 5.35
CA LYS A 169 9.25 -9.42 4.86
C LYS A 169 8.04 -10.37 4.74
N ALA A 170 6.95 -10.15 5.47
CA ALA A 170 5.72 -10.97 5.41
C ALA A 170 4.52 -10.28 6.09
N SER A 171 3.30 -10.66 5.69
CA SER A 171 2.05 -10.37 6.43
C SER A 171 1.53 -11.64 7.07
N LEU A 172 0.73 -11.51 8.13
CA LEU A 172 -0.06 -12.61 8.67
C LEU A 172 -1.56 -12.31 8.50
N PRO A 173 -2.25 -12.92 7.53
CA PRO A 173 -3.70 -12.77 7.41
C PRO A 173 -4.41 -13.64 8.46
N VAL A 174 -5.43 -13.08 9.10
CA VAL A 174 -6.27 -13.75 10.10
C VAL A 174 -7.72 -13.65 9.63
N PHE A 175 -8.29 -14.80 9.25
CA PHE A 175 -9.62 -14.85 8.67
C PHE A 175 -10.69 -15.05 9.73
N GLU A 176 -11.76 -14.25 9.67
CA GLU A 176 -12.96 -14.46 10.49
C GLU A 176 -13.54 -15.88 10.30
N ARG A 177 -13.52 -16.38 9.07
CA ARG A 177 -14.00 -17.72 8.70
C ARG A 177 -13.27 -18.84 9.44
N SER A 178 -12.01 -18.64 9.79
CA SER A 178 -11.23 -19.56 10.63
C SER A 178 -11.43 -19.32 12.13
N GLY A 179 -12.49 -18.60 12.52
CA GLY A 179 -12.73 -18.21 13.91
C GLY A 179 -11.75 -17.16 14.45
N GLY A 180 -11.02 -16.47 13.58
CA GLY A 180 -9.98 -15.53 13.98
C GLY A 180 -8.77 -16.19 14.66
N THR A 181 -8.49 -17.46 14.33
CA THR A 181 -7.26 -18.15 14.77
C THR A 181 -6.10 -17.82 13.83
N LEU A 182 -4.86 -18.00 14.31
CA LEU A 182 -3.65 -17.75 13.52
C LEU A 182 -3.22 -18.96 12.68
N GLU A 183 -3.88 -20.11 12.84
CA GLU A 183 -3.45 -21.39 12.26
C GLU A 183 -3.48 -21.34 10.73
N HIS A 184 -4.61 -20.92 10.14
CA HIS A 184 -4.78 -20.84 8.70
C HIS A 184 -3.71 -19.96 8.05
N GLY A 185 -3.52 -18.73 8.56
CA GLY A 185 -2.55 -17.77 8.02
C GLY A 185 -1.08 -18.19 8.19
N ARG A 186 -0.79 -19.15 9.06
CA ARG A 186 0.56 -19.70 9.24
C ARG A 186 0.84 -20.91 8.37
N MET A 187 -0.15 -21.79 8.25
CA MET A 187 -0.05 -22.98 7.42
C MET A 187 0.00 -22.63 5.94
N ASN A 188 -0.75 -21.60 5.56
CA ASN A 188 -0.73 -21.03 4.22
C ASN A 188 0.19 -19.81 4.29
N TYR A 189 1.48 -20.02 4.06
CA TYR A 189 2.44 -18.92 4.02
C TYR A 189 2.11 -18.01 2.84
N TYR A 190 1.40 -16.93 3.10
CA TYR A 190 1.08 -15.92 2.08
C TYR A 190 2.28 -14.99 1.92
N GLY A 191 2.90 -15.02 0.74
CA GLY A 191 3.76 -13.94 0.30
C GLY A 191 2.94 -12.67 0.12
N TRP A 192 3.60 -11.51 0.14
CA TRP A 192 2.90 -10.25 -0.09
C TRP A 192 2.27 -10.18 -1.48
N ASP A 193 2.87 -10.80 -2.49
CA ASP A 193 2.30 -10.88 -3.85
C ASP A 193 1.01 -11.71 -3.90
N ASP A 194 0.82 -12.63 -2.94
CA ASP A 194 -0.42 -13.40 -2.79
C ASP A 194 -1.54 -12.58 -2.11
N ILE A 195 -1.17 -11.51 -1.39
CA ILE A 195 -2.10 -10.66 -0.62
C ILE A 195 -2.44 -9.38 -1.37
N VAL A 196 -1.44 -8.68 -1.89
CA VAL A 196 -1.61 -7.42 -2.59
C VAL A 196 -0.73 -7.42 -3.84
N PRO A 197 -1.31 -7.22 -5.04
CA PRO A 197 -0.55 -7.25 -6.27
C PRO A 197 0.42 -6.06 -6.37
N GLU A 198 1.39 -6.20 -7.27
CA GLU A 198 2.34 -5.14 -7.57
C GLU A 198 1.68 -4.00 -8.37
N LEU A 199 1.22 -2.97 -7.66
CA LEU A 199 0.41 -1.89 -8.23
C LEU A 199 1.12 -1.12 -9.35
N SER A 200 2.45 -1.02 -9.36
CA SER A 200 3.16 -0.29 -10.43
C SER A 200 3.05 -0.96 -11.81
N THR A 201 2.60 -2.20 -11.87
CA THR A 201 2.29 -2.90 -13.13
C THR A 201 0.85 -2.72 -13.57
N MET A 202 0.02 -2.10 -12.73
CA MET A 202 -1.42 -1.99 -12.93
C MET A 202 -1.89 -0.54 -13.07
N VAL A 203 -1.14 0.40 -12.49
CA VAL A 203 -1.46 1.83 -12.51
C VAL A 203 -0.27 2.66 -12.93
N ALA A 204 -0.56 3.82 -13.52
CA ALA A 204 0.43 4.84 -13.79
C ALA A 204 0.87 5.54 -12.48
N PRO A 205 2.11 5.33 -12.01
CA PRO A 205 2.55 5.82 -10.70
C PRO A 205 2.67 7.34 -10.61
N ASP A 206 2.77 8.00 -11.76
CA ASP A 206 3.04 9.43 -11.92
C ASP A 206 1.78 10.28 -12.10
N SER A 207 0.58 9.69 -12.21
CA SER A 207 -0.68 10.41 -12.33
C SER A 207 -1.68 10.02 -11.24
N ARG A 208 -1.93 10.96 -10.31
CA ARG A 208 -2.99 10.79 -9.28
C ARG A 208 -4.37 10.64 -9.92
N GLU A 209 -4.63 11.31 -11.04
CA GLU A 209 -5.89 11.20 -11.79
C GLU A 209 -6.06 9.79 -12.35
N ALA A 210 -4.99 9.19 -12.91
CA ALA A 210 -5.04 7.82 -13.39
C ALA A 210 -5.21 6.79 -12.28
N ILE A 211 -4.54 6.98 -11.15
CA ILE A 211 -4.74 6.13 -9.96
C ILE A 211 -6.19 6.24 -9.46
N HIS A 212 -6.74 7.46 -9.41
CA HIS A 212 -8.13 7.67 -9.00
C HIS A 212 -9.13 6.99 -9.94
N GLN A 213 -8.98 7.15 -11.25
CA GLN A 213 -9.84 6.47 -12.21
C GLN A 213 -9.69 4.95 -12.13
N TRP A 214 -8.48 4.45 -11.86
CA TRP A 214 -8.26 3.02 -11.66
C TRP A 214 -8.98 2.48 -10.42
N PHE A 215 -8.98 3.23 -9.31
CA PHE A 215 -9.81 2.86 -8.17
C PHE A 215 -11.29 2.73 -8.57
N LEU A 216 -11.82 3.69 -9.33
CA LEU A 216 -13.21 3.65 -9.79
C LEU A 216 -13.47 2.46 -10.72
N SER A 217 -12.58 2.17 -11.67
CA SER A 217 -12.76 1.06 -12.61
C SER A 217 -12.67 -0.31 -11.95
N LYS A 218 -11.94 -0.42 -10.83
CA LYS A 218 -11.85 -1.64 -10.00
C LYS A 218 -12.91 -1.72 -8.90
N GLY A 219 -13.86 -0.79 -8.85
CA GLY A 219 -14.90 -0.77 -7.82
C GLY A 219 -14.36 -0.52 -6.41
N ILE A 220 -13.15 0.03 -6.29
CA ILE A 220 -12.52 0.30 -5.00
C ILE A 220 -13.23 1.47 -4.32
N THR A 221 -13.59 1.29 -3.06
CA THR A 221 -14.34 2.26 -2.26
C THR A 221 -13.64 2.62 -0.96
N CYS A 222 -13.88 3.83 -0.47
CA CYS A 222 -13.57 4.20 0.91
C CYS A 222 -14.85 4.19 1.74
N THR A 223 -14.77 3.81 3.02
CA THR A 223 -15.93 3.71 3.94
C THR A 223 -16.78 4.99 4.01
N ASN A 224 -16.18 6.17 3.75
CA ASN A 224 -16.88 7.45 3.73
C ASN A 224 -17.15 8.02 2.32
N GLY A 225 -16.76 7.33 1.24
CA GLY A 225 -16.93 7.77 -0.15
C GLY A 225 -16.11 9.01 -0.57
N SER A 226 -15.69 9.86 0.37
CA SER A 226 -15.00 11.14 0.11
C SER A 226 -13.49 11.03 -0.09
N ASP A 227 -12.88 9.89 0.22
CA ASP A 227 -11.44 9.83 0.46
C ASP A 227 -10.65 9.25 -0.72
N LEU A 228 -11.29 8.81 -1.81
CA LEU A 228 -10.59 8.16 -2.93
C LEU A 228 -9.60 9.09 -3.64
N ALA A 229 -9.97 10.34 -3.91
CA ALA A 229 -9.07 11.31 -4.53
C ALA A 229 -7.86 11.62 -3.64
N TYR A 230 -8.09 11.75 -2.33
CA TYR A 230 -7.03 11.93 -1.35
C TYR A 230 -6.10 10.71 -1.30
N LEU A 231 -6.68 9.51 -1.26
CA LEU A 231 -5.93 8.27 -1.26
C LEU A 231 -5.11 8.07 -2.54
N ALA A 232 -5.65 8.47 -3.70
CA ALA A 232 -4.94 8.43 -4.97
C ALA A 232 -3.71 9.34 -4.95
N ALA A 233 -3.81 10.53 -4.36
CA ALA A 233 -2.67 11.41 -4.15
C ALA A 233 -1.63 10.79 -3.19
N LEU A 234 -2.07 10.17 -2.08
CA LEU A 234 -1.16 9.48 -1.17
C LEU A 234 -0.44 8.31 -1.85
N LEU A 235 -1.15 7.51 -2.65
CA LEU A 235 -0.57 6.39 -3.38
C LEU A 235 0.39 6.87 -4.47
N GLN A 236 0.06 7.94 -5.19
CA GLN A 236 0.97 8.59 -6.14
C GLN A 236 2.28 8.99 -5.44
N GLU A 237 2.21 9.76 -4.35
CA GLU A 237 3.40 10.19 -3.58
C GLU A 237 4.29 9.01 -3.16
N GLU A 238 3.66 7.87 -2.84
CA GLU A 238 4.38 6.66 -2.48
C GLU A 238 5.03 5.96 -3.67
N LEU A 239 4.35 5.96 -4.82
CA LEU A 239 4.85 5.39 -6.05
C LEU A 239 5.90 6.28 -6.74
N SER A 240 5.84 7.61 -6.58
CA SER A 240 6.59 8.59 -7.40
C SER A 240 7.64 9.40 -6.61
N ARG A 241 8.45 8.73 -5.78
CA ARG A 241 9.40 9.40 -4.85
C ARG A 241 10.58 10.16 -5.49
N TYR A 242 10.69 10.24 -6.81
CA TYR A 242 11.85 10.83 -7.50
C TYR A 242 11.44 11.85 -8.56
N ASP A 243 12.27 12.89 -8.73
CA ASP A 243 12.09 13.93 -9.74
C ASP A 243 12.19 13.31 -11.15
N SER A 244 11.17 13.55 -11.99
CA SER A 244 10.91 12.84 -13.23
C SER A 244 11.75 13.30 -14.42
N ASP A 245 12.42 14.45 -14.34
CA ASP A 245 13.08 15.03 -15.52
C ASP A 245 14.57 14.73 -15.64
N LEU A 246 15.24 14.37 -14.55
CA LEU A 246 16.67 14.04 -14.55
C LEU A 246 16.90 12.53 -14.66
N PRO A 247 17.93 12.09 -15.41
CA PRO A 247 18.27 10.69 -15.44
C PRO A 247 18.72 10.21 -14.05
N PRO A 248 18.44 8.94 -13.69
CA PRO A 248 18.91 8.37 -12.43
C PRO A 248 20.45 8.40 -12.31
N PRO A 249 21.01 8.43 -11.09
CA PRO A 249 22.45 8.51 -10.90
C PRO A 249 23.21 7.35 -11.57
N GLY A 250 24.07 7.67 -12.55
CA GLY A 250 24.84 6.67 -13.30
C GLY A 250 24.12 6.07 -14.50
N ILE A 251 23.05 6.74 -14.97
CA ILE A 251 22.33 6.42 -16.20
C ILE A 251 22.35 7.64 -17.10
N GLU A 252 22.52 7.40 -18.39
CA GLU A 252 22.25 8.37 -19.45
C GLU A 252 21.13 7.81 -20.31
N PHE A 253 20.14 8.64 -20.64
CA PHE A 253 19.07 8.20 -21.52
C PHE A 253 19.57 8.04 -22.96
N ASP A 254 18.90 7.15 -23.67
CA ASP A 254 19.16 6.75 -25.05
C ASP A 254 20.52 6.06 -25.28
N GLN A 255 21.17 5.63 -24.19
CA GLN A 255 22.42 4.88 -24.23
C GLN A 255 22.23 3.44 -23.75
N PRO A 256 23.02 2.49 -24.28
CA PRO A 256 23.09 1.14 -23.72
C PRO A 256 23.57 1.18 -22.26
N VAL A 257 22.90 0.39 -21.42
CA VAL A 257 23.25 0.22 -20.01
C VAL A 257 23.44 -1.26 -19.71
N ASP A 258 24.33 -1.54 -18.78
CA ASP A 258 24.72 -2.90 -18.43
C ASP A 258 24.80 -3.01 -16.90
N PHE A 259 23.78 -3.63 -16.33
CA PHE A 259 23.54 -3.71 -14.90
C PHE A 259 24.11 -4.99 -14.31
N SER A 260 24.76 -4.86 -13.16
CA SER A 260 24.98 -5.98 -12.24
C SER A 260 23.71 -6.30 -11.46
N ALA A 261 23.66 -7.47 -10.81
CA ALA A 261 22.57 -7.83 -9.91
C ALA A 261 22.35 -6.79 -8.80
N GLY A 262 23.44 -6.23 -8.26
CA GLY A 262 23.38 -5.16 -7.26
C GLY A 262 22.77 -3.87 -7.80
N GLN A 263 23.02 -3.54 -9.08
CA GLN A 263 22.38 -2.38 -9.72
C GLN A 263 20.90 -2.63 -10.00
N ILE A 264 20.51 -3.83 -10.49
CA ILE A 264 19.09 -4.20 -10.65
C ILE A 264 18.34 -4.01 -9.32
N ALA A 265 18.90 -4.51 -8.22
CA ALA A 265 18.34 -4.31 -6.89
C ALA A 265 18.33 -2.82 -6.45
N ARG A 266 19.38 -2.06 -6.76
CA ARG A 266 19.49 -0.62 -6.44
C ARG A 266 18.46 0.23 -7.20
N TYR A 267 18.19 -0.06 -8.46
CA TYR A 267 17.18 0.63 -9.24
C TYR A 267 15.77 0.10 -8.96
N ALA A 268 15.64 -1.04 -8.27
CA ALA A 268 14.36 -1.63 -7.87
C ALA A 268 13.42 -1.79 -9.07
N PHE A 269 13.89 -2.49 -10.10
CA PHE A 269 13.05 -2.85 -11.23
C PHE A 269 11.89 -3.73 -10.77
N VAL A 270 10.70 -3.43 -11.30
CA VAL A 270 9.50 -4.21 -11.01
C VAL A 270 9.66 -5.60 -11.62
N ASN A 271 9.34 -6.66 -10.88
CA ASN A 271 9.46 -8.01 -11.40
C ASN A 271 8.59 -8.18 -12.66
N GLY A 272 9.16 -8.76 -13.73
CA GLY A 272 8.47 -8.99 -14.99
C GLY A 272 8.19 -7.72 -15.82
N SER A 273 8.73 -6.55 -15.45
CA SER A 273 8.66 -5.34 -16.29
C SER A 273 10.01 -4.65 -16.37
N ASN A 274 10.15 -3.71 -17.31
CA ASN A 274 11.36 -2.92 -17.45
C ASN A 274 11.26 -1.54 -16.78
N LEU A 275 10.32 -1.39 -15.85
CA LEU A 275 10.08 -0.16 -15.09
C LEU A 275 10.83 -0.18 -13.76
N SER A 276 11.26 0.99 -13.30
CA SER A 276 11.84 1.16 -11.97
C SER A 276 10.81 1.74 -11.00
N HIS A 277 10.62 1.08 -9.85
CA HIS A 277 9.85 1.63 -8.73
C HIS A 277 10.48 2.86 -8.09
N ARG A 278 11.81 2.93 -8.15
CA ARG A 278 12.56 4.00 -7.49
C ARG A 278 12.70 5.22 -8.39
N PHE A 279 12.70 5.02 -9.69
CA PHE A 279 12.89 6.04 -10.71
C PHE A 279 11.77 5.92 -11.74
N PRO A 280 10.61 6.55 -11.50
CA PRO A 280 9.44 6.42 -12.37
C PRO A 280 9.65 6.92 -13.79
N ASN A 281 10.71 7.69 -14.06
CA ASN A 281 11.08 8.16 -15.40
C ASN A 281 12.05 7.23 -16.13
N LEU A 282 12.47 6.11 -15.52
CA LEU A 282 13.37 5.15 -16.12
C LEU A 282 12.59 3.94 -16.65
N PHE A 283 12.73 3.70 -17.95
CA PHE A 283 12.34 2.46 -18.60
C PHE A 283 13.56 1.87 -19.29
N ILE A 284 13.73 0.54 -19.27
CA ILE A 284 14.78 -0.12 -20.04
C ILE A 284 14.18 -0.83 -21.24
N GLU A 285 14.52 -0.39 -22.44
CA GLU A 285 14.15 -1.09 -23.65
C GLU A 285 15.03 -2.35 -23.82
N ASP A 286 14.41 -3.46 -24.22
CA ASP A 286 15.07 -4.74 -24.52
C ASP A 286 15.99 -5.29 -23.42
N LEU A 287 15.60 -5.13 -22.15
CA LEU A 287 16.35 -5.65 -21.01
C LEU A 287 16.52 -7.17 -21.11
N THR A 288 17.76 -7.60 -21.34
CA THR A 288 18.11 -9.01 -21.57
C THR A 288 19.12 -9.47 -20.52
N PHE A 289 18.84 -10.62 -19.89
CA PHE A 289 19.74 -11.27 -18.95
C PHE A 289 20.83 -12.07 -19.68
N TYR A 290 22.05 -12.05 -19.14
CA TYR A 290 23.13 -12.93 -19.56
C TYR A 290 24.10 -13.20 -18.40
N GLN A 291 24.93 -14.24 -18.53
CA GLN A 291 26.02 -14.53 -17.62
C GLN A 291 27.36 -14.22 -18.28
N THR A 292 28.27 -13.60 -17.54
CA THR A 292 29.64 -13.39 -18.01
C THR A 292 30.43 -14.71 -18.00
N GLY A 293 31.62 -14.72 -18.60
CA GLY A 293 32.53 -15.86 -18.52
C GLY A 293 32.99 -16.22 -17.09
N SER A 294 32.84 -15.30 -16.12
CA SER A 294 33.09 -15.55 -14.70
C SER A 294 31.85 -16.04 -13.93
N GLY A 295 30.71 -16.23 -14.59
CA GLY A 295 29.44 -16.63 -13.99
C GLY A 295 28.66 -15.46 -13.34
N GLU A 296 29.09 -14.22 -13.53
CA GLU A 296 28.38 -13.05 -12.99
C GLU A 296 27.08 -12.80 -13.76
N ALA A 297 25.98 -12.64 -13.04
CA ALA A 297 24.68 -12.26 -13.58
C ALA A 297 24.67 -10.78 -14.02
N ARG A 298 24.33 -10.55 -15.29
CA ARG A 298 24.28 -9.22 -15.91
C ARG A 298 22.98 -9.03 -16.68
N TRP A 299 22.57 -7.77 -16.83
CA TRP A 299 21.42 -7.37 -17.63
C TRP A 299 21.78 -6.20 -18.53
N ARG A 300 21.52 -6.32 -19.83
CA ARG A 300 21.80 -5.27 -20.80
C ARG A 300 20.51 -4.78 -21.44
N GLY A 301 20.40 -3.48 -21.67
CA GLY A 301 19.31 -2.88 -22.45
C GLY A 301 19.64 -1.43 -22.79
N VAL A 302 18.65 -0.68 -23.26
CA VAL A 302 18.80 0.75 -23.55
C VAL A 302 17.96 1.55 -22.57
N ALA A 303 18.59 2.47 -21.83
CA ALA A 303 17.85 3.32 -20.91
C ALA A 303 17.03 4.33 -21.71
N ARG A 304 15.72 4.36 -21.50
CA ARG A 304 14.80 5.33 -22.11
C ARG A 304 14.22 6.24 -21.05
N LYS A 305 14.09 7.52 -21.40
CA LYS A 305 13.24 8.43 -20.62
C LYS A 305 11.81 7.94 -20.79
N ARG A 306 11.11 7.74 -19.67
CA ARG A 306 9.67 7.56 -19.62
C ARG A 306 9.02 8.92 -19.32
N PRO A 307 8.36 9.55 -20.31
CA PRO A 307 7.62 10.79 -20.07
C PRO A 307 6.53 10.65 -19.00
N ALA A 308 6.04 11.78 -18.51
CA ALA A 308 4.86 11.77 -17.65
C ALA A 308 3.61 11.34 -18.41
N VAL A 309 2.69 10.71 -17.69
CA VAL A 309 1.37 10.34 -18.20
C VAL A 309 0.57 11.60 -18.58
N PRO A 310 0.07 11.68 -19.84
CA PRO A 310 -0.80 12.75 -20.28
C PRO A 310 -2.15 12.75 -19.55
N ALA A 311 -2.92 13.85 -19.68
CA ALA A 311 -4.24 13.93 -19.08
C ALA A 311 -5.18 12.83 -19.62
N LEU A 312 -5.91 12.18 -18.72
CA LEU A 312 -6.90 11.16 -19.06
C LEU A 312 -8.16 11.77 -19.68
N ASP A 313 -8.81 10.98 -20.53
CA ASP A 313 -10.13 11.24 -21.11
C ASP A 313 -10.23 12.58 -21.86
N LEU A 314 -9.09 13.13 -22.28
CA LEU A 314 -8.99 14.35 -23.07
C LEU A 314 -8.15 14.09 -24.32
N TRP A 315 -8.65 14.56 -25.46
CA TRP A 315 -7.87 14.61 -26.69
C TRP A 315 -6.87 15.75 -26.60
N LEU A 316 -5.59 15.41 -26.59
CA LEU A 316 -4.47 16.35 -26.51
C LEU A 316 -3.74 16.38 -27.84
N ALA A 317 -3.47 17.58 -28.36
CA ALA A 317 -2.59 17.75 -29.50
C ALA A 317 -1.17 17.29 -29.13
N VAL A 318 -0.61 16.38 -29.92
CA VAL A 318 0.73 15.83 -29.71
C VAL A 318 1.53 15.80 -31.00
N ALA A 319 2.86 15.90 -30.87
CA ALA A 319 3.75 15.66 -31.99
C ALA A 319 3.79 14.17 -32.35
N GLN A 320 4.06 13.81 -33.60
CA GLN A 320 4.17 12.39 -34.00
C GLN A 320 5.28 11.66 -33.25
N ASP A 321 6.43 12.31 -33.04
CA ASP A 321 7.56 11.74 -32.31
C ASP A 321 7.23 11.48 -30.83
N GLU A 322 6.23 12.16 -30.29
CA GLU A 322 5.81 12.01 -28.90
C GLU A 322 5.15 10.65 -28.63
N ALA A 323 4.39 10.13 -29.59
CA ALA A 323 3.80 8.79 -29.51
C ALA A 323 4.89 7.70 -29.58
N LYS A 324 5.91 7.92 -30.43
CA LYS A 324 7.07 7.03 -30.55
C LYS A 324 7.92 7.02 -29.28
N ALA A 325 8.17 8.19 -28.68
CA ALA A 325 8.90 8.32 -27.42
C ALA A 325 8.20 7.61 -26.24
N ARG A 326 6.88 7.42 -26.33
CA ARG A 326 6.08 6.66 -25.35
C ARG A 326 5.97 5.18 -25.66
N MET A 327 6.63 4.69 -26.73
CA MET A 327 6.57 3.30 -27.19
C MET A 327 5.15 2.75 -27.33
N VAL A 328 4.22 3.59 -27.81
CA VAL A 328 2.84 3.17 -28.01
C VAL A 328 2.76 2.31 -29.28
N ALA A 329 2.34 1.07 -29.13
CA ALA A 329 2.10 0.17 -30.24
C ALA A 329 0.84 0.62 -31.00
N ALA A 330 1.01 1.13 -32.23
CA ALA A 330 -0.07 1.67 -33.04
C ALA A 330 -1.25 0.70 -33.26
N ALA A 331 -0.97 -0.61 -33.31
CA ALA A 331 -2.00 -1.64 -33.53
C ALA A 331 -2.89 -1.88 -32.30
N THR A 332 -2.39 -1.65 -31.09
CA THR A 332 -3.08 -2.02 -29.84
C THR A 332 -3.35 -0.84 -28.92
N GLY A 333 -2.74 0.32 -29.18
CA GLY A 333 -2.78 1.47 -28.28
C GLY A 333 -2.09 1.22 -26.95
N ARG A 334 -1.35 0.11 -26.78
CA ARG A 334 -0.67 -0.24 -25.51
C ARG A 334 0.78 0.21 -25.53
N SER A 335 1.32 0.49 -24.35
CA SER A 335 2.74 0.79 -24.17
C SER A 335 3.32 0.01 -22.98
N PRO A 336 4.51 -0.60 -23.12
CA PRO A 336 5.21 -1.21 -21.99
C PRO A 336 5.67 -0.18 -20.95
N MET A 337 5.76 1.10 -21.33
CA MET A 337 6.07 2.20 -20.40
C MET A 337 4.89 2.53 -19.49
N TYR A 338 3.65 2.30 -19.94
CA TYR A 338 2.45 2.69 -19.21
C TYR A 338 1.46 1.54 -19.05
N PRO A 339 1.81 0.52 -18.24
CA PRO A 339 0.89 -0.56 -17.92
C PRO A 339 -0.44 -0.03 -17.39
N GLY A 340 -1.54 -0.68 -17.77
CA GLY A 340 -2.89 -0.28 -17.38
C GLY A 340 -3.49 0.87 -18.19
N LEU A 341 -2.75 1.54 -19.06
CA LEU A 341 -3.26 2.61 -19.93
C LEU A 341 -3.45 2.15 -21.38
N HIS A 342 -4.45 2.75 -22.04
CA HIS A 342 -4.72 2.61 -23.46
C HIS A 342 -4.70 3.98 -24.14
N PHE A 343 -3.96 4.09 -25.24
CA PHE A 343 -3.74 5.30 -26.01
C PHE A 343 -4.46 5.19 -27.37
N ALA A 344 -5.41 6.07 -27.61
CA ALA A 344 -6.07 6.22 -28.90
C ALA A 344 -5.54 7.46 -29.62
N PHE A 345 -5.48 7.40 -30.96
CA PHE A 345 -5.01 8.51 -31.79
C PHE A 345 -6.05 8.88 -32.85
N ARG A 346 -6.12 10.17 -33.18
CA ARG A 346 -6.89 10.65 -34.33
C ARG A 346 -6.21 11.85 -34.97
N LYS A 347 -6.61 12.16 -36.21
CA LYS A 347 -6.17 13.37 -36.89
C LYS A 347 -6.94 14.58 -36.33
N ALA A 348 -6.22 15.62 -35.93
CA ALA A 348 -6.81 16.88 -35.49
C ALA A 348 -7.50 17.60 -36.65
N ALA A 349 -8.55 18.37 -36.37
CA ALA A 349 -9.25 19.18 -37.38
C ALA A 349 -8.32 20.20 -38.07
N THR A 350 -7.27 20.64 -37.37
CA THR A 350 -6.26 21.61 -37.86
C THR A 350 -5.09 20.97 -38.59
N GLY A 351 -5.11 19.64 -38.82
CA GLY A 351 -4.05 18.93 -39.56
C GLY A 351 -2.93 18.30 -38.71
N GLY A 352 -3.06 18.29 -37.38
CA GLY A 352 -2.13 17.63 -36.44
C GLY A 352 -2.56 16.21 -36.01
N LEU A 353 -1.85 15.65 -35.02
CA LEU A 353 -2.22 14.41 -34.33
C LEU A 353 -2.77 14.74 -32.95
N GLU A 354 -3.88 14.11 -32.58
CA GLU A 354 -4.38 14.14 -31.21
C GLU A 354 -4.27 12.75 -30.59
N MET A 355 -4.06 12.71 -29.28
CA MET A 355 -3.97 11.51 -28.48
C MET A 355 -4.95 11.58 -27.31
N LEU A 356 -5.65 10.47 -27.07
CA LEU A 356 -6.54 10.26 -25.93
C LEU A 356 -5.99 9.13 -25.09
N VAL A 357 -5.88 9.35 -23.78
CA VAL A 357 -5.43 8.32 -22.84
C VAL A 357 -6.61 7.87 -21.99
N THR A 358 -6.80 6.56 -21.91
CA THR A 358 -7.90 5.90 -21.19
C THR A 358 -7.33 4.75 -20.37
N LEU A 359 -8.11 4.20 -19.43
CA LEU A 359 -7.73 2.98 -18.74
C LEU A 359 -7.96 1.76 -19.64
N THR A 360 -7.11 0.75 -19.48
CA THR A 360 -7.36 -0.57 -20.06
C THR A 360 -8.65 -1.14 -19.44
N PRO A 361 -9.55 -1.74 -20.25
CA PRO A 361 -10.76 -2.39 -19.74
C PRO A 361 -10.49 -3.45 -18.68
#